data_AF-A0A258CDY4-F1
#
_entry.id   AF-A0A258CDY4-F1
#
_cell.length_a   1.000
_cell.length_b   1.000
_cell.length_c   1.000
_cell.angle_alpha   90.00
_cell.angle_beta   90.00
_cell.angle_gamma   90.00
#
_symmetry.space_group_name_H-M   'P 1'
#
loop_
_entity.id
_entity.type
_entity.pdbx_description
1 polymer ?
#
loop_
_entity_poly.entity_id
_entity_poly.type
_entity_poly.pdbx_seq_one_letter_code
_entity_poly.pdbx_strand_id
1 'polypeptide(L)'
;MPLWLWNERSSSINLADAEYKKLLSQYYLSQLRIAAEVRDAYWNYQKSKIESDLALRRHENAKSLALDVEKRFKAGDLSRADLHQANGALASSEAFLVEAQANVINAEQRVRTLLGSEYLKKIQFGDIAKNIEPLPKVPENLSGLDSSLPIVAALVDQLEVAKKAVDLAKSQTRASPQLQIWTTKGREVYGVPYQQSVAVGLRIPFGSDARNTNRLASATAEMVDSEVRLSYERESALSNVESNVALVKSAQMKLGAADKRSNLA
;
A
#
# COMPACT_ATOMS: atom_id res chain seq x y z
N MET A 1 -4.17 42.01 16.06
CA MET A 1 -3.52 40.70 16.16
C MET A 1 -4.36 39.79 17.07
N PRO A 2 -4.72 38.57 16.65
CA PRO A 2 -5.42 37.62 17.53
C PRO A 2 -4.48 37.12 18.63
N LEU A 3 -5.01 36.97 19.83
CA LEU A 3 -4.34 36.42 21.00
C LEU A 3 -4.83 34.99 21.21
N TRP A 4 -3.90 34.08 21.51
CA TRP A 4 -4.21 32.70 21.83
C TRP A 4 -5.01 32.61 23.13
N LEU A 5 -5.95 31.67 23.18
CA LEU A 5 -6.58 31.24 24.42
C LEU A 5 -5.63 30.38 25.25
N TRP A 6 -5.99 30.19 26.51
CA TRP A 6 -5.24 29.33 27.42
C TRP A 6 -5.10 27.92 26.82
N ASN A 7 -3.88 27.37 26.82
CA ASN A 7 -3.51 26.08 26.21
C ASN A 7 -3.75 25.94 24.70
N GLU A 8 -4.31 26.91 24.00
CA GLU A 8 -4.60 26.81 22.56
C GLU A 8 -3.32 26.68 21.73
N ARG A 9 -2.29 27.45 22.08
CA ARG A 9 -0.98 27.37 21.41
C ARG A 9 -0.33 26.00 21.60
N SER A 10 -0.32 25.46 22.81
CA SER A 10 0.27 24.14 23.09
C SER A 10 -0.52 23.02 22.41
N SER A 11 -1.86 23.07 22.44
CA SER A 11 -2.70 22.08 21.75
C SER A 11 -2.53 22.14 20.24
N SER A 12 -2.36 23.33 19.66
CA SER A 12 -2.09 23.51 18.25
C SER A 12 -0.72 22.93 17.84
N ILE A 13 0.32 23.12 18.66
CA ILE A 13 1.64 22.52 18.42
C ILE A 13 1.56 20.99 18.53
N ASN A 14 0.90 20.46 19.57
CA ASN A 14 0.75 19.02 19.76
C ASN A 14 -0.03 18.35 18.62
N LEU A 15 -1.04 19.03 18.06
CA LEU A 15 -1.76 18.55 16.88
C LEU A 15 -0.85 18.51 15.65
N ALA A 16 -0.09 19.58 15.40
CA ALA A 16 0.85 19.63 14.29
C ALA A 16 1.94 18.53 14.39
N ASP A 17 2.46 18.28 15.59
CA ASP A 17 3.43 17.21 15.83
C ASP A 17 2.83 15.82 15.56
N ALA A 18 1.57 15.59 15.96
CA ALA A 18 0.86 14.35 15.67
C ALA A 18 0.59 14.17 14.16
N GLU A 19 0.21 15.24 13.46
CA GLU A 19 0.02 15.23 12.00
C GLU A 19 1.31 14.89 11.27
N TYR A 20 2.44 15.45 11.74
CA TYR A 20 3.75 15.13 11.20
C TYR A 20 4.11 13.65 11.38
N LYS A 21 3.89 13.07 12.57
CA LYS A 21 4.11 11.64 12.83
C LYS A 21 3.25 10.75 11.93
N LYS A 22 1.95 11.05 11.83
CA LYS A 22 1.00 10.36 10.93
C LYS A 22 1.49 10.38 9.49
N LEU A 23 2.00 11.52 9.00
CA LEU A 23 2.52 11.63 7.64
C LEU A 23 3.73 10.71 7.43
N LEU A 24 4.64 10.65 8.40
CA LEU A 24 5.81 9.75 8.33
C LEU A 24 5.40 8.27 8.32
N SER A 25 4.49 7.84 9.19
CA SER A 25 4.04 6.44 9.21
C SER A 25 3.28 6.06 7.94
N GLN A 26 2.46 6.96 7.39
CA GLN A 26 1.82 6.76 6.09
C GLN A 26 2.82 6.71 4.94
N TYR A 27 3.88 7.52 4.99
CA TYR A 27 4.97 7.47 4.01
C TYR A 27 5.64 6.10 4.03
N TYR A 28 6.07 5.60 5.19
CA TYR A 28 6.68 4.27 5.30
C TYR A 28 5.74 3.14 4.87
N LEU A 29 4.45 3.23 5.21
CA LEU A 29 3.46 2.24 4.77
C LEU A 29 3.28 2.24 3.25
N SER A 30 3.24 3.41 2.62
CA SER A 30 3.14 3.50 1.16
C SER A 30 4.41 2.99 0.46
N GLN A 31 5.59 3.29 1.01
CA GLN A 31 6.85 2.75 0.54
C GLN A 31 6.87 1.21 0.60
N LEU A 32 6.40 0.61 1.71
CA LEU A 32 6.31 -0.85 1.85
C LEU A 32 5.31 -1.47 0.87
N ARG A 33 4.17 -0.82 0.63
CA ARG A 33 3.17 -1.29 -0.35
C ARG A 33 3.73 -1.28 -1.76
N ILE A 34 4.41 -0.20 -2.15
CA ILE A 34 5.04 -0.10 -3.48
C ILE A 34 6.15 -1.16 -3.62
N ALA A 35 6.97 -1.35 -2.58
CA ALA A 35 8.00 -2.38 -2.59
C ALA A 35 7.42 -3.80 -2.76
N ALA A 36 6.31 -4.11 -2.07
CA ALA A 36 5.60 -5.38 -2.21
C ALA A 36 5.03 -5.55 -3.63
N GLU A 37 4.38 -4.51 -4.18
CA GLU A 37 3.81 -4.56 -5.52
C GLU A 37 4.87 -4.77 -6.61
N VAL A 38 6.00 -4.08 -6.51
CA VAL A 38 7.13 -4.25 -7.43
C VAL A 38 7.70 -5.66 -7.34
N ARG A 39 7.88 -6.18 -6.11
CA ARG A 39 8.36 -7.55 -5.87
C ARG A 39 7.41 -8.60 -6.46
N ASP A 40 6.11 -8.47 -6.22
CA ASP A 40 5.10 -9.39 -6.73
C ASP A 40 5.02 -9.37 -8.25
N ALA A 41 5.04 -8.17 -8.86
CA ALA A 41 5.03 -8.05 -10.32
C ALA A 41 6.27 -8.69 -10.95
N TYR A 42 7.45 -8.46 -10.37
CA TYR A 42 8.70 -9.06 -10.82
C TYR A 42 8.66 -10.59 -10.75
N TRP A 43 8.25 -11.17 -9.62
CA TRP A 43 8.19 -12.63 -9.47
C TRP A 43 7.11 -13.27 -10.34
N ASN A 44 5.99 -12.59 -10.56
CA ASN A 44 4.96 -13.05 -11.51
C ASN A 44 5.47 -13.06 -12.95
N TYR A 45 6.26 -12.07 -13.36
CA TYR A 45 6.94 -12.09 -14.66
C TYR A 45 7.90 -13.27 -14.77
N GLN A 46 8.76 -13.51 -13.78
CA GLN A 46 9.68 -14.65 -13.80
C GLN A 46 8.94 -15.99 -13.86
N LYS A 47 7.87 -16.13 -13.07
CA LYS A 47 7.00 -17.31 -13.10
C LYS A 47 6.38 -17.53 -14.49
N SER A 48 5.82 -16.49 -15.10
CA SER A 48 5.21 -16.59 -16.44
C SER A 48 6.22 -17.05 -17.51
N LYS A 49 7.48 -16.63 -17.39
CA LYS A 49 8.56 -17.06 -18.30
C LYS A 49 8.86 -18.56 -18.17
N ILE A 50 8.90 -19.07 -16.94
CA ILE A 50 9.07 -20.51 -16.67
C ILE A 50 7.86 -21.30 -17.20
N GLU A 51 6.64 -20.79 -16.99
CA GLU A 51 5.42 -21.42 -17.50
C GLU A 51 5.37 -21.45 -19.03
N SER A 52 5.88 -20.41 -19.70
CA SER A 52 6.00 -20.37 -21.17
C SER A 52 7.03 -21.38 -21.69
N ASP A 53 8.19 -21.52 -21.05
CA ASP A 53 9.17 -22.58 -21.41
C ASP A 53 8.59 -23.98 -21.22
N LEU A 54 7.85 -24.20 -20.12
CA LEU A 54 7.15 -25.46 -19.89
C LEU A 54 6.07 -25.74 -20.95
N ALA A 55 5.32 -24.73 -21.36
CA ALA A 55 4.30 -24.86 -22.41
C ALA A 55 4.93 -25.17 -23.78
N LEU A 56 6.07 -24.53 -24.10
CA LEU A 56 6.85 -24.83 -25.30
C LEU A 56 7.28 -26.30 -25.33
N ARG A 57 7.92 -26.80 -24.26
CA ARG A 57 8.34 -28.20 -24.16
C ARG A 57 7.16 -29.18 -24.29
N ARG A 58 6.00 -28.84 -23.72
CA ARG A 58 4.78 -29.64 -23.86
C ARG A 58 4.28 -29.69 -25.31
N HIS A 59 4.32 -28.57 -26.01
CA HIS A 59 3.95 -28.50 -27.42
C HIS A 59 4.90 -29.32 -28.31
N GLU A 60 6.22 -29.21 -28.08
CA GLU A 60 7.23 -30.00 -28.80
C GLU A 60 7.02 -31.51 -28.59
N ASN A 61 6.75 -31.94 -27.36
CA ASN A 61 6.45 -33.33 -27.04
C ASN A 61 5.15 -33.80 -27.70
N ALA A 62 4.08 -33.00 -27.65
CA ALA A 62 2.81 -33.32 -28.30
C ALA A 62 2.96 -33.43 -29.83
N LYS A 63 3.78 -32.56 -30.43
CA LYS A 63 4.11 -32.59 -31.86
C LYS A 63 4.86 -33.86 -32.25
N SER A 64 5.87 -34.26 -31.46
CA SER A 64 6.58 -35.52 -31.68
C SER A 64 5.64 -36.73 -31.58
N LEU A 65 4.74 -36.73 -30.59
CA LEU A 65 3.76 -37.81 -30.41
C LEU A 65 2.77 -37.87 -31.58
N ALA A 66 2.24 -36.74 -32.02
CA ALA A 66 1.33 -36.68 -33.17
C ALA A 66 1.99 -37.20 -34.45
N LEU A 67 3.26 -36.86 -34.69
CA LEU A 67 4.03 -37.38 -35.84
C LEU A 67 4.27 -38.88 -35.77
N ASP A 68 4.52 -39.46 -34.59
CA ASP A 68 4.66 -40.91 -34.43
C ASP A 68 3.32 -41.63 -34.65
N VAL A 69 2.24 -41.11 -34.05
CA VAL A 69 0.88 -41.64 -34.24
C VAL A 69 0.47 -41.59 -35.71
N GLU A 70 0.78 -40.52 -36.44
CA GLU A 70 0.49 -40.42 -37.87
C GLU A 70 1.25 -41.48 -38.68
N LYS A 71 2.52 -41.75 -38.37
CA LYS A 71 3.30 -42.80 -39.04
C LYS A 71 2.72 -44.19 -38.78
N ARG A 72 2.36 -44.51 -37.54
CA ARG A 72 1.78 -45.80 -37.15
C ARG A 72 0.37 -45.99 -37.70
N PHE A 73 -0.44 -44.93 -37.76
CA PHE A 73 -1.73 -44.97 -38.44
C PHE A 73 -1.58 -45.29 -39.93
N LYS A 74 -0.60 -44.69 -40.63
CA LYS A 74 -0.29 -45.01 -42.04
C LYS A 74 0.19 -46.45 -42.23
N ALA A 75 0.87 -47.03 -41.24
CA ALA A 75 1.25 -48.43 -41.22
C ALA A 75 0.07 -49.40 -40.91
N GLY A 76 -1.06 -48.86 -40.44
CA GLY A 76 -2.25 -49.64 -40.06
C GLY A 76 -2.29 -50.10 -38.60
N ASP A 77 -1.31 -49.70 -37.78
CA ASP A 77 -1.16 -50.16 -36.39
C ASP A 77 -2.07 -49.41 -35.39
N LEU A 78 -2.61 -48.27 -35.77
CA LEU A 78 -3.44 -47.41 -34.91
C LEU A 78 -4.78 -47.07 -35.55
N SER A 79 -5.76 -46.73 -34.71
CA SER A 79 -7.09 -46.35 -35.18
C SER A 79 -7.15 -44.87 -35.60
N ARG A 80 -8.19 -44.52 -36.38
CA ARG A 80 -8.46 -43.12 -36.74
C ARG A 80 -8.82 -42.28 -35.50
N ALA A 81 -9.37 -42.89 -34.45
CA ALA A 81 -9.68 -42.21 -33.20
C ALA A 81 -8.40 -41.76 -32.48
N ASP A 82 -7.37 -42.63 -32.43
CA ASP A 82 -6.07 -42.31 -31.83
C ASP A 82 -5.37 -41.16 -32.56
N LEU A 83 -5.45 -41.14 -33.89
CA LEU A 83 -4.94 -40.04 -34.72
C LEU A 83 -5.62 -38.71 -34.37
N HIS A 84 -6.96 -38.71 -34.27
CA HIS A 84 -7.70 -37.51 -33.91
C HIS A 84 -7.43 -37.05 -32.48
N GLN A 85 -7.24 -37.99 -31.55
CA GLN A 85 -6.86 -37.66 -30.17
C GLN A 85 -5.47 -37.02 -30.11
N ALA A 86 -4.49 -37.54 -30.85
CA ALA A 86 -3.15 -36.97 -30.93
C ALA A 86 -3.16 -35.58 -31.58
N ASN A 87 -3.92 -35.39 -32.66
CA ASN A 87 -4.08 -34.09 -33.31
C ASN A 87 -4.79 -33.07 -32.40
N GLY A 88 -5.81 -33.50 -31.64
CA GLY A 88 -6.48 -32.67 -30.64
C GLY A 88 -5.56 -32.28 -29.47
N ALA A 89 -4.70 -33.19 -29.02
CA ALA A 89 -3.67 -32.91 -28.02
C ALA A 89 -2.63 -31.91 -28.55
N LEU A 90 -2.23 -32.03 -29.82
CA LEU A 90 -1.34 -31.06 -30.47
C LEU A 90 -1.97 -29.67 -30.54
N ALA A 91 -3.20 -29.56 -31.05
CA ALA A 91 -3.90 -28.28 -31.17
C ALA A 91 -4.14 -27.61 -29.81
N SER A 92 -4.51 -28.37 -28.77
CA SER A 92 -4.65 -27.84 -27.42
C SER A 92 -3.31 -27.38 -26.83
N SER A 93 -2.21 -28.12 -27.06
CA SER A 93 -0.88 -27.71 -26.62
C SER A 93 -0.40 -26.41 -27.28
N GLU A 94 -0.75 -26.20 -28.56
CA GLU A 94 -0.46 -24.96 -29.29
C GLU A 94 -1.23 -23.78 -28.71
N ALA A 95 -2.52 -23.96 -28.42
CA ALA A 95 -3.32 -22.94 -27.75
C ALA A 95 -2.74 -22.55 -26.38
N PHE A 96 -2.34 -23.53 -25.56
CA PHE A 96 -1.70 -23.26 -24.26
C PHE A 96 -0.36 -22.54 -24.39
N LEU A 97 0.44 -22.85 -25.42
CA LEU A 97 1.69 -22.14 -25.69
C LEU A 97 1.41 -20.66 -25.98
N VAL A 98 0.48 -20.38 -26.89
CA VAL A 98 0.11 -19.00 -27.28
C VAL A 98 -0.42 -18.22 -26.07
N GLU A 99 -1.26 -18.84 -25.25
CA GLU A 99 -1.74 -18.24 -23.99
C GLU A 99 -0.60 -17.94 -23.01
N ALA A 100 0.32 -18.88 -22.81
CA ALA A 100 1.47 -18.68 -21.93
C ALA A 100 2.39 -17.54 -22.43
N GLN A 101 2.61 -17.43 -23.74
CA GLN A 101 3.36 -16.31 -24.33
C GLN A 101 2.65 -14.97 -24.12
N ALA A 102 1.33 -14.92 -24.29
CA ALA A 102 0.54 -13.72 -24.01
C ALA A 102 0.65 -13.31 -22.53
N ASN A 103 0.64 -14.29 -21.61
CA ASN A 103 0.82 -14.04 -20.18
C ASN A 103 2.19 -13.45 -19.85
N VAL A 104 3.26 -13.88 -20.52
CA VAL A 104 4.59 -13.26 -20.39
C VAL A 104 4.57 -11.79 -20.80
N ILE A 105 3.97 -11.48 -21.96
CA ILE A 105 3.87 -10.10 -22.47
C ILE A 105 3.10 -9.22 -21.48
N ASN A 106 1.97 -9.72 -20.95
CA ASN A 106 1.16 -9.00 -19.97
C ASN A 106 1.92 -8.77 -18.65
N ALA A 107 2.62 -9.78 -18.15
CA ALA A 107 3.40 -9.67 -16.92
C ALA A 107 4.58 -8.71 -17.08
N GLU A 108 5.25 -8.75 -18.24
CA GLU A 108 6.32 -7.81 -18.58
C GLU A 108 5.81 -6.38 -18.59
N GLN A 109 4.67 -6.13 -19.25
CA GLN A 109 4.09 -4.80 -19.31
C GLN A 109 3.71 -4.27 -17.91
N ARG A 110 3.21 -5.14 -17.02
CA ARG A 110 2.90 -4.76 -15.63
C ARG A 110 4.14 -4.32 -14.85
N VAL A 111 5.25 -5.05 -14.99
CA VAL A 111 6.53 -4.65 -14.40
C VAL A 111 7.00 -3.31 -14.98
N ARG A 112 6.85 -3.12 -16.29
CA ARG A 112 7.21 -1.87 -16.96
C ARG A 112 6.41 -0.67 -16.47
N THR A 113 5.10 -0.85 -16.21
CA THR A 113 4.26 0.24 -15.69
C THR A 113 4.65 0.66 -14.28
N LEU A 114 5.12 -0.27 -13.43
CA LEU A 114 5.46 0.02 -12.04
C LEU A 114 6.84 0.68 -11.87
N LEU A 115 7.81 0.35 -12.72
CA LEU A 115 9.18 0.87 -12.63
C LEU A 115 9.38 2.23 -13.33
N GLY A 116 8.41 2.66 -14.15
CA GLY A 116 8.52 3.86 -14.96
C GLY A 116 9.46 3.68 -16.17
N SER A 117 9.19 4.42 -17.24
CA SER A 117 9.84 4.27 -18.55
C SER A 117 11.34 4.58 -18.58
N GLU A 118 11.85 5.34 -17.61
CA GLU A 118 13.22 5.87 -17.65
C GLU A 118 14.25 4.92 -17.02
N TYR A 119 13.87 4.19 -15.96
CA TYR A 119 14.76 3.23 -15.28
C TYR A 119 14.90 1.90 -16.04
N LEU A 120 13.90 1.55 -16.86
CA LEU A 120 13.82 0.25 -17.57
C LEU A 120 14.91 0.01 -18.61
N LYS A 121 15.45 1.05 -19.26
CA LYS A 121 16.55 0.84 -20.25
C LYS A 121 17.82 0.26 -19.62
N LYS A 122 17.94 0.32 -18.28
CA LYS A 122 19.10 -0.16 -17.52
C LYS A 122 18.84 -1.44 -16.75
N ILE A 123 17.58 -1.86 -16.58
CA ILE A 123 17.26 -3.06 -15.80
C ILE A 123 17.39 -4.27 -16.72
N GLN A 124 18.56 -4.90 -16.69
CA GLN A 124 18.69 -6.25 -17.19
C GLN A 124 18.06 -7.18 -16.15
N PHE A 125 16.98 -7.84 -16.53
CA PHE A 125 16.39 -8.90 -15.72
C PHE A 125 17.43 -10.03 -15.62
N GLY A 126 18.18 -10.03 -14.51
CA GLY A 126 19.27 -10.95 -14.26
C GLY A 126 18.82 -12.40 -14.24
N ASP A 127 19.80 -13.30 -14.31
CA ASP A 127 19.56 -14.74 -14.35
C ASP A 127 18.90 -15.24 -13.06
N ILE A 128 17.75 -15.91 -13.16
CA ILE A 128 16.93 -16.34 -12.02
C ILE A 128 17.75 -17.21 -11.06
N ALA A 129 18.59 -18.09 -11.62
CA ALA A 129 19.39 -19.03 -10.84
C ALA A 129 20.38 -18.37 -9.87
N LYS A 130 20.76 -17.10 -10.09
CA LYS A 130 21.72 -16.37 -9.25
C LYS A 130 21.04 -15.51 -8.17
N ASN A 131 19.77 -15.15 -8.36
CA ASN A 131 19.04 -14.20 -7.53
C ASN A 131 17.71 -14.78 -7.03
N ILE A 132 17.68 -16.05 -6.62
CA ILE A 132 16.52 -16.63 -5.94
C ILE A 132 16.33 -15.93 -4.61
N GLU A 133 15.11 -15.45 -4.38
CA GLU A 133 14.74 -14.88 -3.10
C GLU A 133 14.76 -15.96 -2.01
N PRO A 134 15.40 -15.69 -0.86
CA PRO A 134 15.39 -16.63 0.25
C PRO A 134 13.96 -16.89 0.74
N LEU A 135 13.71 -18.13 1.15
CA LEU A 135 12.43 -18.51 1.73
C LEU A 135 12.11 -17.61 2.93
N PRO A 136 10.89 -17.06 3.01
CA PRO A 136 10.50 -16.22 4.14
C PRO A 136 10.56 -17.03 5.44
N LYS A 137 11.18 -16.45 6.47
CA LYS A 137 11.14 -17.02 7.82
C LYS A 137 9.74 -16.82 8.39
N VAL A 138 9.05 -17.92 8.64
CA VAL A 138 7.72 -17.89 9.26
C VAL A 138 7.88 -17.61 10.76
N PRO A 139 7.21 -16.59 11.32
CA PRO A 139 7.24 -16.35 12.76
C PRO A 139 6.67 -17.55 13.52
N GLU A 140 7.36 -18.00 14.57
CA GLU A 140 6.87 -19.08 15.44
C GLU A 140 5.71 -18.62 16.32
N ASN A 141 5.71 -17.34 16.72
CA ASN A 141 4.69 -16.74 17.57
C ASN A 141 4.10 -15.48 16.91
N LEU A 142 2.78 -15.47 16.76
CA LEU A 142 2.02 -14.37 16.16
C LEU A 142 1.50 -13.37 17.21
N SER A 143 1.48 -13.76 18.49
CA SER A 143 0.88 -13.01 19.60
C SER A 143 1.56 -11.67 19.90
N GLY A 144 2.81 -11.47 19.48
CA GLY A 144 3.56 -10.21 19.68
C GLY A 144 3.63 -9.30 18.46
N LEU A 145 3.11 -9.73 17.30
CA LEU A 145 3.29 -9.00 16.04
C LEU A 145 2.53 -7.67 16.00
N ASP A 146 1.43 -7.59 16.74
CA ASP A 146 0.47 -6.50 16.68
C ASP A 146 1.09 -5.09 16.77
N SER A 147 1.96 -4.88 17.75
CA SER A 147 2.66 -3.60 17.97
C SER A 147 3.77 -3.31 16.95
N SER A 148 4.25 -4.33 16.23
CA SER A 148 5.34 -4.21 15.25
C SER A 148 4.85 -3.95 13.82
N LEU A 149 3.54 -4.09 13.57
CA LEU A 149 2.96 -3.94 12.24
C LEU A 149 2.94 -2.46 11.81
N PRO A 150 3.60 -2.10 10.68
CA PRO A 150 3.62 -0.70 10.21
C PRO A 150 2.23 -0.13 9.91
N ILE A 151 1.28 -0.98 9.52
CA ILE A 151 -0.11 -0.57 9.30
C ILE A 151 -0.82 -0.20 10.61
N VAL A 152 -0.57 -0.93 11.69
CA VAL A 152 -1.12 -0.64 13.02
C VAL A 152 -0.50 0.65 13.57
N ALA A 153 0.82 0.84 13.41
CA ALA A 153 1.49 2.08 13.79
C ALA A 153 0.87 3.31 13.09
N ALA A 154 0.63 3.24 11.78
CA ALA A 154 0.00 4.35 11.04
C ALA A 154 -1.44 4.65 11.49
N LEU A 155 -2.21 3.64 11.89
CA LEU A 155 -3.56 3.81 12.42
C LEU A 155 -3.56 4.39 13.84
N VAL A 156 -2.59 4.00 14.66
CA VAL A 156 -2.39 4.56 16.01
C VAL A 156 -2.02 6.04 15.92
N ASP A 157 -1.12 6.42 15.02
CA ASP A 157 -0.78 7.83 14.79
C ASP A 157 -1.98 8.63 14.27
N GLN A 158 -2.81 8.03 13.41
CA GLN A 158 -4.06 8.66 12.97
C GLN A 158 -5.04 8.89 14.13
N LEU A 159 -5.17 7.93 15.05
CA LEU A 159 -5.96 8.10 16.27
C LEU A 159 -5.36 9.16 17.19
N GLU A 160 -4.03 9.27 17.27
CA GLU A 160 -3.36 10.31 18.05
C GLU A 160 -3.70 11.70 17.51
N VAL A 161 -3.70 11.91 16.19
CA VAL A 161 -4.14 13.17 15.56
C VAL A 161 -5.57 13.52 15.97
N ALA A 162 -6.51 12.57 15.88
CA ALA A 162 -7.90 12.83 16.25
C ALA A 162 -8.06 13.17 17.74
N LYS A 163 -7.29 12.52 18.63
CA LYS A 163 -7.23 12.86 20.06
C LYS A 163 -6.70 14.28 20.28
N LYS A 164 -5.62 14.68 19.60
CA LYS A 164 -5.07 16.05 19.71
C LYS A 164 -6.01 17.10 19.13
N ALA A 165 -6.80 16.77 18.10
CA ALA A 165 -7.84 17.65 17.56
C ALA A 165 -8.96 17.90 18.59
N VAL A 166 -9.36 16.87 19.35
CA VAL A 166 -10.30 17.01 20.47
C VAL A 166 -9.71 17.91 21.57
N ASP A 167 -8.43 17.74 21.93
CA ASP A 167 -7.76 18.58 22.93
C ASP A 167 -7.67 20.05 22.49
N LEU A 168 -7.43 20.31 21.20
CA LEU A 168 -7.49 21.65 20.62
C LEU A 168 -8.91 22.23 20.69
N ALA A 169 -9.93 21.47 20.29
CA ALA A 169 -11.32 21.90 20.36
C ALA A 169 -11.75 22.25 21.81
N LYS A 170 -11.30 21.45 22.81
CA LYS A 170 -11.52 21.75 24.23
C LYS A 170 -10.86 23.06 24.69
N SER A 171 -9.67 23.38 24.16
CA SER A 171 -8.98 24.63 24.49
C SER A 171 -9.61 25.87 23.86
N GLN A 172 -10.30 25.72 22.73
CA GLN A 172 -10.94 26.79 21.97
C GLN A 172 -12.35 27.13 22.49
N THR A 173 -12.45 27.51 23.77
CA THR A 173 -13.74 27.76 24.43
C THR A 173 -14.53 28.93 23.84
N ARG A 174 -13.85 29.90 23.21
CA ARG A 174 -14.44 31.12 22.68
C ARG A 174 -13.71 31.60 21.42
N ALA A 175 -14.21 32.66 20.79
CA ALA A 175 -13.44 33.34 19.75
C ALA A 175 -12.16 33.97 20.34
N SER A 176 -11.06 33.94 19.59
CA SER A 176 -9.77 34.46 20.05
C SER A 176 -9.86 35.98 20.32
N PRO A 177 -9.43 36.47 21.50
CA PRO A 177 -9.40 37.90 21.78
C PRO A 177 -8.48 38.63 20.80
N GLN A 178 -8.77 39.88 20.48
CA GLN A 178 -8.00 40.65 19.51
C GLN A 178 -7.38 41.88 20.16
N LEU A 179 -6.06 42.01 20.06
CA LEU A 179 -5.32 43.22 20.42
C LEU A 179 -5.18 44.12 19.19
N GLN A 180 -5.68 45.34 19.27
CA GLN A 180 -5.61 46.36 18.23
C GLN A 180 -4.74 47.51 18.73
N ILE A 181 -3.78 47.92 17.90
CA ILE A 181 -2.89 49.06 18.19
C ILE A 181 -3.14 50.07 17.08
N TRP A 182 -3.61 51.25 17.44
CA TRP A 182 -3.79 52.37 16.53
C TRP A 182 -2.70 53.39 16.81
N THR A 183 -2.09 53.91 15.76
CA THR A 183 -1.18 55.05 15.84
C THR A 183 -1.77 56.16 14.97
N THR A 184 -1.99 57.33 15.56
CA THR A 184 -2.40 58.51 14.79
C THR A 184 -1.33 59.57 14.93
N LYS A 185 -1.01 60.24 13.83
CA LYS A 185 -0.07 61.35 13.79
C LYS A 185 -0.78 62.51 13.11
N GLY A 186 -1.13 63.52 13.89
CA GLY A 186 -1.90 64.67 13.44
C GLY A 186 -1.26 65.98 13.88
N ARG A 187 -1.67 67.06 13.26
CA ARG A 187 -1.46 68.43 13.75
C ARG A 187 -2.74 69.21 13.47
N GLU A 188 -3.20 69.99 14.44
CA GLU A 188 -4.44 70.74 14.31
C GLU A 188 -4.26 72.03 13.50
N VAL A 189 -3.09 72.68 13.61
CA VAL A 189 -2.77 73.95 12.92
C VAL A 189 -1.30 73.96 12.47
N TYR A 190 -1.00 74.67 11.37
CA TYR A 190 0.36 74.85 10.86
C TYR A 190 1.17 75.75 11.82
N GLY A 191 2.32 75.25 12.32
CA GLY A 191 3.17 75.93 13.30
C GLY A 191 3.28 75.22 14.67
N VAL A 192 2.45 74.21 14.92
CA VAL A 192 2.48 73.38 16.15
C VAL A 192 3.21 72.06 15.89
N PRO A 193 4.00 71.52 16.84
CA PRO A 193 4.62 70.20 16.71
C PRO A 193 3.59 69.10 16.47
N TYR A 194 3.97 68.08 15.69
CA TYR A 194 3.12 66.91 15.45
C TYR A 194 2.74 66.22 16.75
N GLN A 195 1.45 65.98 16.94
CA GLN A 195 0.95 65.18 18.04
C GLN A 195 0.79 63.73 17.56
N GLN A 196 1.51 62.83 18.22
CA GLN A 196 1.41 61.39 18.00
C GLN A 196 0.65 60.80 19.17
N SER A 197 -0.41 60.04 18.88
CA SER A 197 -1.11 59.24 19.88
C SER A 197 -1.08 57.78 19.48
N VAL A 198 -0.85 56.92 20.48
CA VAL A 198 -0.92 55.47 20.35
C VAL A 198 -2.08 55.00 21.22
N ALA A 199 -3.07 54.35 20.62
CA ALA A 199 -4.20 53.76 21.33
C ALA A 199 -4.10 52.24 21.25
N VAL A 200 -4.35 51.56 22.38
CA VAL A 200 -4.37 50.10 22.46
C VAL A 200 -5.78 49.67 22.86
N GLY A 201 -6.42 48.86 22.01
CA GLY A 201 -7.74 48.29 22.25
C GLY A 201 -7.68 46.78 22.39
N LEU A 202 -8.41 46.24 23.36
CA LEU A 202 -8.56 44.80 23.55
C LEU A 202 -10.03 44.42 23.35
N ARG A 203 -10.31 43.61 22.33
CA ARG A 203 -11.63 43.05 22.08
C ARG A 203 -11.69 41.62 22.62
N ILE A 204 -12.48 41.41 23.68
CA ILE A 204 -12.73 40.08 24.26
C ILE A 204 -14.17 39.67 23.89
N PRO A 205 -14.37 38.68 23.02
CA PRO A 205 -15.70 38.15 22.75
C PRO A 205 -16.15 37.29 23.94
N PHE A 206 -17.26 37.68 24.55
CA PHE A 206 -17.93 36.91 25.59
C PHE A 206 -19.10 36.16 24.94
N GLY A 207 -18.95 34.85 24.79
CA GLY A 207 -20.00 33.97 24.26
C GLY A 207 -19.64 33.31 22.93
N SER A 208 -19.72 31.97 22.90
CA SER A 208 -19.89 31.16 21.68
C SER A 208 -20.06 29.67 21.99
N ASP A 209 -20.97 29.29 22.89
CA ASP A 209 -21.15 27.88 23.26
C ASP A 209 -21.55 27.02 22.04
N ALA A 210 -22.54 27.44 21.25
CA ALA A 210 -23.05 26.62 20.14
C ALA A 210 -22.03 26.30 19.03
N ARG A 211 -21.10 27.22 18.72
CA ARG A 211 -20.06 26.96 17.70
C ARG A 211 -18.93 26.09 18.25
N ASN A 212 -18.59 26.28 19.52
CA ASN A 212 -17.57 25.48 20.18
C ASN A 212 -18.08 24.05 20.43
N THR A 213 -19.33 23.89 20.88
CA THR A 213 -19.97 22.56 21.06
C THR A 213 -20.03 21.80 19.75
N ASN A 214 -20.34 22.47 18.63
CA ASN A 214 -20.32 21.82 17.31
C ASN A 214 -18.91 21.36 16.92
N ARG A 215 -17.88 22.19 17.10
CA ARG A 215 -16.48 21.80 16.81
C ARG A 215 -16.02 20.63 17.68
N LEU A 216 -16.33 20.69 18.97
CA LEU A 216 -16.02 19.62 19.91
C LEU A 216 -16.75 18.33 19.52
N ALA A 217 -18.05 18.41 19.21
CA ALA A 217 -18.84 17.26 18.76
C ALA A 217 -18.26 16.63 17.49
N SER A 218 -17.92 17.45 16.48
CA SER A 218 -17.27 16.98 15.24
C SER A 218 -15.92 16.31 15.53
N ALA A 219 -15.05 16.93 16.32
CA ALA A 219 -13.75 16.36 16.66
C ALA A 219 -13.89 15.04 17.46
N THR A 220 -14.87 14.96 18.37
CA THR A 220 -15.13 13.71 19.10
C THR A 220 -15.68 12.61 18.20
N ALA A 221 -16.52 12.95 17.21
CA ALA A 221 -16.99 11.99 16.22
C ALA A 221 -15.83 11.44 15.39
N GLU A 222 -14.94 12.31 14.88
CA GLU A 222 -13.75 11.89 14.12
C GLU A 222 -12.79 11.01 14.94
N MET A 223 -12.67 11.27 16.25
CA MET A 223 -11.90 10.42 17.16
C MET A 223 -12.53 9.03 17.31
N VAL A 224 -13.85 8.95 17.51
CA VAL A 224 -14.57 7.66 17.62
C VAL A 224 -14.48 6.88 16.30
N ASP A 225 -14.66 7.55 15.15
CA ASP A 225 -14.50 6.91 13.84
C ASP A 225 -13.08 6.36 13.63
N SER A 226 -12.06 7.09 14.10
CA SER A 226 -10.66 6.65 14.03
C SER A 226 -10.38 5.46 14.95
N GLU A 227 -11.01 5.41 16.12
CA GLU A 227 -10.89 4.29 17.06
C GLU A 227 -11.55 3.01 16.53
N VAL A 228 -12.76 3.14 15.97
CA VAL A 228 -13.45 2.02 15.30
C VAL A 228 -12.62 1.51 14.13
N ARG A 229 -12.09 2.41 13.29
CA ARG A 229 -11.23 2.03 12.16
C ARG A 229 -9.97 1.29 12.63
N LEU A 230 -9.31 1.77 13.68
CA LEU A 230 -8.14 1.10 14.25
C LEU A 230 -8.47 -0.34 14.68
N SER A 231 -9.59 -0.55 15.39
CA SER A 231 -9.98 -1.88 15.85
C SER A 231 -10.21 -2.86 14.70
N TYR A 232 -10.96 -2.44 13.67
CA TYR A 232 -11.29 -3.26 12.51
C TYR A 232 -10.06 -3.60 11.65
N GLU A 233 -9.26 -2.59 11.30
CA GLU A 233 -8.10 -2.78 10.43
C GLU A 233 -6.98 -3.58 11.11
N ARG A 234 -6.85 -3.45 12.44
CA ARG A 234 -5.93 -4.28 13.23
C ARG A 234 -6.30 -5.76 13.15
N GLU A 235 -7.58 -6.10 13.35
CA GLU A 235 -8.06 -7.48 13.25
C GLU A 235 -7.88 -8.02 11.82
N SER A 236 -8.22 -7.22 10.81
CA SER A 236 -8.00 -7.57 9.41
C SER A 236 -6.52 -7.83 9.10
N ALA A 237 -5.62 -6.98 9.60
CA ALA A 237 -4.18 -7.14 9.41
C ALA A 237 -3.65 -8.43 10.04
N LEU A 238 -4.09 -8.77 11.26
CA LEU A 238 -3.69 -10.02 11.93
C LEU A 238 -4.20 -11.25 11.17
N SER A 239 -5.46 -11.25 10.75
CA SER A 239 -6.05 -12.32 9.93
C SER A 239 -5.29 -12.51 8.61
N ASN A 240 -4.89 -11.41 7.95
CA ASN A 240 -4.07 -11.46 6.75
C ASN A 240 -2.70 -12.08 7.00
N VAL A 241 -2.05 -11.78 8.13
CA VAL A 241 -0.77 -12.40 8.50
C VAL A 241 -0.94 -13.90 8.74
N GLU A 242 -1.96 -14.32 9.48
CA GLU A 242 -2.27 -15.73 9.75
C GLU A 242 -2.50 -16.52 8.46
N SER A 243 -3.31 -15.96 7.55
CA SER A 243 -3.57 -16.55 6.24
C SER A 243 -2.29 -16.70 5.41
N ASN A 244 -1.47 -15.65 5.33
CA ASN A 244 -0.21 -15.67 4.59
C ASN A 244 0.79 -16.67 5.18
N VAL A 245 0.85 -16.82 6.51
CA VAL A 245 1.67 -17.84 7.17
C VAL A 245 1.22 -19.25 6.78
N ALA A 246 -0.09 -19.50 6.74
CA ALA A 246 -0.61 -20.79 6.29
C ALA A 246 -0.29 -21.06 4.81
N LEU A 247 -0.41 -20.05 3.95
CA LEU A 247 -0.06 -20.14 2.53
C LEU A 247 1.43 -20.46 2.32
N VAL A 248 2.33 -19.82 3.05
CA VAL A 248 3.78 -20.10 2.97
C VAL A 248 4.08 -21.54 3.39
N LYS A 249 3.51 -22.01 4.51
CA LYS A 249 3.67 -23.41 4.95
C LYS A 249 3.16 -24.38 3.87
N SER A 250 2.02 -24.09 3.25
CA SER A 250 1.47 -24.91 2.17
C SER A 250 2.37 -24.93 0.93
N ALA A 251 2.97 -23.80 0.57
CA ALA A 251 3.90 -23.69 -0.55
C ALA A 251 5.19 -24.49 -0.29
N GLN A 252 5.72 -24.44 0.93
CA GLN A 252 6.88 -25.24 1.35
C GLN A 252 6.61 -26.75 1.25
N MET A 253 5.42 -27.21 1.68
CA MET A 253 5.04 -28.62 1.53
C MET A 253 4.90 -29.05 0.06
N LYS A 254 4.32 -28.19 -0.80
CA LYS A 254 4.22 -28.44 -2.24
C LYS A 254 5.60 -28.52 -2.91
N LEU A 255 6.52 -27.63 -2.54
CA LEU A 255 7.90 -27.66 -3.01
C LEU A 255 8.57 -28.99 -2.64
N GLY A 256 8.52 -29.38 -1.36
CA GLY A 256 9.11 -30.65 -0.91
C GLY A 256 8.49 -31.89 -1.57
N ALA A 257 7.20 -31.86 -1.92
CA ALA A 257 6.56 -32.92 -2.70
C ALA A 257 7.02 -32.94 -4.17
N ALA A 258 7.21 -31.77 -4.78
CA ALA A 258 7.75 -31.65 -6.13
C ALA A 258 9.21 -32.14 -6.21
N ASP A 259 10.04 -31.79 -5.22
CA ASP A 259 11.43 -32.25 -5.14
C ASP A 259 11.51 -33.78 -5.01
N LYS A 260 10.67 -34.38 -4.15
CA LYS A 260 10.56 -35.83 -4.03
C LYS A 260 10.18 -36.48 -5.36
N ARG A 261 9.21 -35.91 -6.09
CA ARG A 261 8.82 -36.41 -7.42
C ARG A 261 9.95 -36.28 -8.43
N SER A 262 10.69 -35.17 -8.41
CA SER A 262 11.83 -34.96 -9.31
C SER A 262 12.96 -35.96 -9.08
N ASN A 263 13.18 -36.39 -7.83
CA ASN A 263 14.20 -37.40 -7.51
C ASN A 263 13.79 -38.82 -7.90
N LEU A 264 12.51 -39.07 -8.20
CA LEU A 264 11.99 -40.38 -8.61
C LEU A 264 11.87 -40.53 -10.14
N ALA A 265 11.99 -39.44 -10.89
CA ALA A 265 11.87 -39.40 -12.35
C ALA A 265 13.25 -39.47 -13.02
#